data_AF-A0A919M4Z1-F1
#
_entry.id   AF-A0A919M4Z1-F1
#
_cell.length_a   1.000
_cell.length_b   1.000
_cell.length_c   1.000
_cell.angle_alpha   90.00
_cell.angle_beta   90.00
_cell.angle_gamma   90.00
#
_symmetry.space_group_name_H-M   'P 1'
#
loop_
_entity.id
_entity.type
_entity.pdbx_description
1 polymer ?
#
loop_
_entity_poly.entity_id
_entity_poly.type
_entity_poly.pdbx_seq_one_letter_code
_entity_poly.pdbx_strand_id
1 'polypeptide(L)' 'MKVTALLPEEMINEVKRFSGGKNITESLQIALTDYIHRQRLKKTMKKLKNSPLEFVKDFTAENIRKINRGG' A
#
# COMPACT_ATOMS: atom_id res chain seq x y z
N MET A 1 14.29 -15.08 -12.08
CA MET A 1 14.39 -14.53 -13.45
C MET A 1 15.47 -13.46 -13.47
N LYS A 2 16.37 -13.46 -14.46
CA LYS A 2 17.40 -12.42 -14.63
C LYS A 2 16.87 -11.36 -15.60
N VAL A 3 17.03 -10.09 -15.25
CA VAL A 3 16.60 -8.95 -16.07
C VAL A 3 17.80 -8.03 -16.27
N THR A 4 17.98 -7.52 -17.48
CA THR A 4 19.01 -6.52 -17.82
C THR A 4 18.30 -5.25 -18.27
N ALA A 5 18.70 -4.09 -17.73
CA ALA A 5 18.14 -2.79 -18.07
C ALA A 5 19.24 -1.73 -18.07
N LEU A 6 19.08 -0.71 -18.92
CA LEU A 6 19.92 0.48 -18.90
C LEU A 6 19.26 1.51 -17.97
N LEU A 7 19.97 1.91 -16.92
CA LEU A 7 19.47 2.81 -15.88
C LEU A 7 20.49 3.93 -15.62
N PRO A 8 20.06 5.17 -15.35
CA PRO A 8 20.97 6.26 -15.00
C PRO A 8 21.73 5.96 -13.70
N GLU A 9 23.02 6.23 -13.68
CA GLU A 9 23.88 5.94 -12.52
C GLU A 9 23.46 6.71 -11.27
N GLU A 10 23.06 7.98 -11.44
CA GLU A 10 22.56 8.83 -10.34
C GLU A 10 21.34 8.19 -9.66
N MET A 11 20.39 7.67 -10.45
CA MET A 11 19.22 6.96 -9.93
C MET A 11 19.62 5.71 -9.14
N ILE A 12 20.59 4.94 -9.65
CA ILE A 12 21.10 3.75 -8.96
C ILE A 12 21.71 4.12 -7.61
N ASN A 13 22.48 5.22 -7.56
CA ASN A 13 23.11 5.71 -6.35
C ASN A 13 22.08 6.18 -5.32
N GLU A 14 21.04 6.90 -5.75
CA GLU A 14 19.94 7.31 -4.87
C GLU A 14 19.17 6.11 -4.31
N VAL A 15 18.81 5.15 -5.15
CA VAL A 15 18.08 3.95 -4.72
C VAL A 15 18.88 3.16 -3.70
N LYS A 16 20.19 2.98 -3.90
CA LYS A 16 21.06 2.34 -2.91
C LYS A 16 21.10 3.12 -1.59
N ARG A 17 21.22 4.45 -1.66
CA ARG A 17 21.24 5.33 -0.47
C ARG A 17 19.94 5.27 0.33
N PHE A 18 18.79 5.30 -0.33
CA PHE A 18 17.48 5.37 0.35
C PHE A 18 16.94 4.02 0.80
N SER A 19 17.21 2.95 0.05
CA SER A 19 16.68 1.62 0.36
C SER A 19 17.38 0.93 1.54
N GLY A 20 18.65 1.28 1.81
CA GLY A 20 19.46 0.60 2.84
C GLY A 20 19.83 -0.84 2.48
N GLY A 21 19.63 -1.27 1.22
CA GLY A 21 19.97 -2.63 0.78
C GLY A 21 21.48 -2.88 0.74
N LYS A 22 21.90 -4.12 0.99
CA LYS A 22 23.32 -4.52 1.03
C LYS A 22 23.97 -4.49 -0.36
N ASN A 23 23.16 -4.62 -1.41
CA ASN A 23 23.59 -4.57 -2.81
C ASN A 23 22.49 -3.96 -3.69
N ILE A 24 22.80 -3.74 -4.97
CA ILE A 24 21.86 -3.13 -5.91
C ILE A 24 20.60 -3.96 -6.13
N THR A 25 20.71 -5.29 -6.16
CA THR A 25 19.57 -6.17 -6.36
C THR A 25 18.57 -6.04 -5.21
N GLU A 26 19.05 -6.08 -3.97
CA GLU A 26 18.23 -5.90 -2.78
C GLU A 26 17.62 -4.49 -2.72
N SER A 27 18.43 -3.48 -3.05
CA SER A 27 17.98 -2.08 -3.11
C SER A 27 16.81 -1.90 -4.09
N LEU A 28 16.92 -2.49 -5.28
CA LEU A 28 15.87 -2.47 -6.30
C LEU A 28 14.64 -3.28 -5.86
N GLN A 29 14.82 -4.43 -5.21
CA GLN A 29 13.70 -5.22 -4.68
C GLN A 29 12.89 -4.43 -3.65
N ILE A 30 13.56 -3.74 -2.72
CA ILE A 30 12.92 -2.88 -1.73
C ILE A 30 12.14 -1.75 -2.43
N ALA A 31 12.79 -1.02 -3.35
CA ALA A 31 12.19 0.10 -4.05
C ALA A 31 10.97 -0.31 -4.90
N LEU A 32 11.07 -1.42 -5.65
CA LEU A 32 9.97 -1.94 -6.47
C LEU A 32 8.81 -2.45 -5.62
N THR A 33 9.10 -3.09 -4.49
CA THR A 33 8.07 -3.56 -3.54
C THR A 33 7.30 -2.40 -2.94
N ASP A 34 8.02 -1.36 -2.48
CA ASP A 34 7.39 -0.15 -1.95
C ASP A 34 6.54 0.56 -3.02
N TYR A 35 7.03 0.65 -4.25
CA TYR A 35 6.24 1.17 -5.37
C TYR A 35 4.94 0.38 -5.56
N ILE A 36 5.00 -0.96 -5.61
CA ILE A 36 3.80 -1.81 -5.75
C ILE A 36 2.82 -1.56 -4.60
N HIS A 37 3.29 -1.46 -3.36
CA HIS A 37 2.45 -1.17 -2.21
C HIS A 37 1.75 0.19 -2.32
N ARG A 38 2.47 1.24 -2.71
CA ARG A 38 1.88 2.57 -2.93
C ARG A 38 0.82 2.55 -4.02
N GLN A 39 1.04 1.81 -5.11
CA GLN A 39 0.06 1.70 -6.19
C GLN A 39 -1.20 0.94 -5.74
N ARG A 40 -1.05 -0.11 -4.91
CA ARG A 40 -2.18 -0.81 -4.29
C ARG A 40 -2.97 0.12 -3.37
N LEU A 41 -2.30 0.88 -2.50
CA LEU A 41 -2.93 1.85 -1.62
C LEU A 41 -3.71 2.91 -2.40
N LYS A 42 -3.11 3.52 -3.43
CA LYS A 42 -3.79 4.50 -4.29
C LYS A 42 -5.05 3.91 -4.94
N LYS A 43 -4.98 2.66 -5.42
CA LYS A 43 -6.13 1.97 -6.01
C LYS A 43 -7.24 1.74 -4.98
N THR A 44 -6.90 1.31 -3.77
CA THR A 44 -7.86 1.14 -2.66
C THR A 44 -8.47 2.48 -2.26
N MET A 45 -7.68 3.54 -2.15
CA MET A 45 -8.17 4.86 -1.80
C MET A 45 -9.09 5.46 -2.85
N LYS A 46 -8.80 5.22 -4.13
CA LYS A 46 -9.71 5.61 -5.22
C LYS A 46 -11.06 4.87 -5.12
N LYS A 47 -11.05 3.58 -4.77
CA LYS A 47 -12.29 2.83 -4.52
C LYS A 47 -13.06 3.39 -3.34
N LEU A 48 -12.38 3.67 -2.22
CA LEU A 48 -13.00 4.26 -1.04
C LEU A 48 -13.58 5.65 -1.33
N LYS A 49 -12.90 6.48 -2.13
CA LYS A 49 -13.42 7.79 -2.53
C LYS A 49 -14.71 7.67 -3.34
N ASN A 50 -14.81 6.66 -4.22
CA ASN A 50 -15.98 6.44 -5.07
C ASN A 50 -17.14 5.76 -4.33
N SER A 51 -16.83 4.97 -3.32
CA SER A 51 -17.79 4.27 -2.46
C SER A 51 -17.28 4.36 -1.03
N PRO A 52 -17.56 5.47 -0.33
CA PRO A 52 -17.11 5.66 1.04
C PRO A 52 -17.64 4.54 1.93
N LEU A 53 -16.85 4.16 2.93
CA LEU A 53 -17.32 3.25 3.96
C LEU A 53 -18.37 3.99 4.78
N GLU A 54 -19.60 3.54 4.68
CA GLU A 54 -20.69 4.02 5.49
C GLU A 54 -20.91 3.05 6.66
N PHE A 55 -21.23 3.60 7.82
CA PHE A 55 -21.75 2.77 8.89
C PHE A 55 -23.07 2.12 8.42
N VAL A 56 -23.36 0.94 8.94
CA VAL A 56 -24.65 0.27 8.70
C VAL A 56 -25.77 1.26 8.99
N LYS A 57 -26.78 1.32 8.12
CA LYS A 57 -27.94 2.20 8.28
C LYS A 57 -28.48 2.11 9.71
N ASP A 58 -28.74 3.26 10.31
CA ASP A 58 -29.18 3.39 11.71
C ASP A 58 -28.11 2.95 12.75
N PHE A 59 -26.84 3.26 12.50
CA PHE A 59 -25.74 3.02 13.46
C PHE A 59 -25.92 3.86 14.74
N THR A 60 -26.75 3.36 15.64
CA THR A 60 -27.00 3.94 16.96
C THR A 60 -26.45 3.01 18.04
N ALA A 61 -26.06 3.59 19.18
CA ALA A 61 -25.62 2.81 20.34
C ALA A 61 -26.70 1.83 20.83
N GLU A 62 -27.98 2.07 20.52
CA GLU A 62 -29.09 1.18 20.82
C GLU A 62 -29.13 -0.03 19.86
N ASN A 63 -29.00 0.20 18.56
CA ASN A 63 -29.02 -0.86 17.55
C ASN A 63 -27.81 -1.79 17.69
N ILE A 64 -26.63 -1.24 17.98
CA ILE A 64 -25.43 -2.04 18.27
C ILE A 64 -25.58 -2.86 19.56
N ARG A 65 -26.23 -2.31 20.60
CA ARG A 65 -26.51 -3.05 21.84
C ARG A 65 -27.49 -4.19 21.62
N LYS A 66 -28.52 -4.04 20.77
CA LYS A 66 -29.44 -5.12 20.39
C LYS A 66 -28.72 -6.25 19.65
N ILE A 67 -27.89 -5.93 18.65
CA ILE A 67 -27.11 -6.91 17.89
C ILE A 67 -26.16 -7.70 18.82
N ASN A 68 -25.42 -7.00 19.68
CA ASN A 68 -24.43 -7.62 20.55
C ASN A 68 -25.03 -8.45 21.70
N ARG A 69 -26.31 -8.26 22.03
CA ARG A 69 -26.98 -9.02 23.10
C ARG A 69 -27.71 -10.25 22.60
N GLY A 70 -27.66 -10.53 21.29
CA GLY A 70 -28.52 -11.52 20.63
C GLY A 70 -29.95 -10.97 20.60
N GLY A 71 -30.59 -10.94 19.43
CA GLY A 71 -31.97 -10.47 19.30
C GLY A 71 -32.92 -11.11 20.30
#